data_AF-A0A7S1K2Z1-F1
#
_entry.id   AF-A0A7S1K2Z1-F1
#
_cell.length_a   1.000
_cell.length_b   1.000
_cell.length_c   1.000
_cell.angle_alpha   90.00
_cell.angle_beta   90.00
_cell.angle_gamma   90.00
#
_symmetry.space_group_name_H-M   'P 1'
#
loop_
_entity.id
_entity.type
_entity.pdbx_description
1 polymer ?
#
loop_
_entity_poly.entity_id
_entity_poly.type
_entity_poly.pdbx_seq_one_letter_code
_entity_poly.pdbx_strand_id
1 'polypeptide(L)'
;ADAGHVVATERLTLTDSLRDAVQAVPDPHALLRAPPAVGAAADADADRELTIEDCGDYVAVRGGDFKLAFDRSRLGGLISWVAIPRSHQEWGDLTRKPSRELAIEYIWDGHGPSVCFVRAPTDNDRGGATAGGALDIASQVLARGLGNILRIATHKPPGREGISYASRWEKAKLFELHKPIVHFDAHIRTLEDPIAGGSMTVAEVSFSQTIAPNHAVDPYFEVDYHYTIFPTGAVHLGCRVCVTPKAAAIMPPLPRVGLHMMMPPTFRQLVWKGRGPHENYSDRKSSAFEGVYRSTVDE
;
A
#
# COMPACT_ATOMS: atom_id res chain seq x y z
N ALA A 1 0.90 -29.18 30.37
CA ALA A 1 0.39 -27.82 30.18
C ALA A 1 0.49 -27.13 31.52
N ASP A 2 1.06 -25.92 31.54
CA ASP A 2 1.18 -25.15 32.78
C ASP A 2 -0.19 -24.66 33.25
N ALA A 3 -0.29 -24.31 34.52
CA ALA A 3 -1.51 -23.69 35.05
C ALA A 3 -1.84 -22.42 34.24
N GLY A 4 -3.09 -22.30 33.77
CA GLY A 4 -3.53 -21.18 32.92
C GLY A 4 -3.31 -21.37 31.43
N HIS A 5 -2.81 -22.52 30.98
CA HIS A 5 -2.67 -22.82 29.55
C HIS A 5 -4.04 -22.80 28.83
N VAL A 6 -4.14 -21.96 27.81
CA VAL A 6 -5.35 -21.84 26.98
C VAL A 6 -5.42 -23.02 26.01
N VAL A 7 -6.44 -23.87 26.17
CA VAL A 7 -6.64 -25.08 25.35
C VAL A 7 -7.47 -24.79 24.10
N ALA A 8 -8.42 -23.87 24.20
CA ALA A 8 -9.28 -23.45 23.10
C ALA A 8 -9.73 -22.01 23.31
N THR A 9 -9.95 -21.30 22.20
CA THR A 9 -10.48 -19.94 22.21
C THR A 9 -11.33 -19.73 20.97
N GLU A 10 -12.40 -18.97 21.12
CA GLU A 10 -13.27 -18.54 20.04
C GLU A 10 -13.68 -17.09 20.31
N ARG A 11 -13.85 -16.30 19.26
CA ARG A 11 -14.36 -14.93 19.35
C ARG A 11 -15.51 -14.76 18.38
N LEU A 12 -16.67 -14.47 18.93
CA LEU A 12 -17.88 -14.18 18.16
C LEU A 12 -18.01 -12.67 17.98
N THR A 13 -18.34 -12.25 16.77
CA THR A 13 -18.75 -10.87 16.52
C THR A 13 -20.21 -10.76 16.95
N LEU A 14 -20.47 -10.05 18.05
CA LEU A 14 -21.82 -9.64 18.40
C LEU A 14 -22.23 -8.54 17.42
N THR A 15 -22.96 -8.90 16.38
CA THR A 15 -23.54 -7.92 15.46
C THR A 15 -24.85 -7.44 16.05
N ASP A 16 -24.81 -6.41 16.88
CA ASP A 16 -25.99 -5.62 17.21
C ASP A 16 -25.62 -4.12 17.33
N SER A 17 -26.39 -3.30 16.61
CA SER A 17 -26.68 -1.88 16.87
C SER A 17 -25.57 -0.80 16.93
N LEU A 18 -24.30 -1.08 16.62
CA LEU A 18 -23.32 0.01 16.41
C LEU A 18 -23.49 0.71 15.05
N ARG A 19 -24.11 0.02 14.07
CA ARG A 19 -24.43 0.61 12.76
C ARG A 19 -25.65 1.56 12.84
N ASP A 20 -26.56 1.33 13.79
CA ASP A 20 -27.77 2.14 13.99
C ASP A 20 -27.60 3.22 15.08
N ALA A 21 -26.71 3.03 16.07
CA ALA A 21 -26.35 4.07 17.04
C ALA A 21 -25.44 5.16 16.44
N VAL A 22 -24.87 4.89 15.26
CA VAL A 22 -24.12 5.86 14.45
C VAL A 22 -25.07 6.52 13.44
N GLN A 23 -26.22 6.99 13.92
CA GLN A 23 -26.96 8.03 13.20
C GLN A 23 -26.18 9.35 13.33
N ALA A 24 -25.94 10.00 12.19
CA ALA A 24 -25.13 11.20 11.96
C ALA A 24 -23.61 11.01 11.71
N VAL A 25 -23.17 9.84 11.22
CA VAL A 25 -21.93 9.83 10.43
C VAL A 25 -22.26 10.20 8.99
N PRO A 26 -21.68 11.28 8.44
CA PRO A 26 -21.80 11.59 7.02
C PRO A 26 -21.46 10.35 6.19
N ASP A 27 -22.03 10.23 5.00
CA ASP A 27 -21.68 9.23 3.98
C ASP A 27 -20.23 8.75 4.14
N PRO A 28 -19.93 7.43 4.17
CA PRO A 28 -18.55 6.94 4.27
C PRO A 28 -17.60 7.59 3.24
N HIS A 29 -18.12 8.02 2.08
CA HIS A 29 -17.37 8.81 1.10
C HIS A 29 -17.23 10.30 1.47
N ALA A 30 -18.10 10.86 2.31
CA ALA A 30 -17.94 12.17 2.93
C ALA A 30 -16.89 12.16 4.06
N LEU A 31 -16.76 11.08 4.84
CA LEU A 31 -15.62 10.91 5.77
C LEU A 31 -14.28 10.80 5.04
N LEU A 32 -14.25 10.15 3.87
CA LEU A 32 -13.11 10.15 2.93
C LEU A 32 -12.89 11.52 2.25
N ARG A 33 -13.69 12.53 2.53
CA ARG A 33 -13.51 13.92 2.06
C ARG A 33 -13.32 14.92 3.19
N ALA A 34 -13.53 14.47 4.43
CA ALA A 34 -13.37 15.29 5.61
C ALA A 34 -11.89 15.30 6.05
N PRO A 35 -11.34 16.45 6.47
CA PRO A 35 -10.04 16.45 7.12
C PRO A 35 -10.17 15.59 8.41
N PRO A 36 -9.28 14.62 8.66
CA PRO A 36 -9.28 13.91 9.94
C PRO A 36 -9.19 14.93 11.07
N ALA A 37 -10.03 14.75 12.09
CA ALA A 37 -10.07 15.63 13.25
C ALA A 37 -8.71 15.63 13.94
N VAL A 38 -7.94 16.70 13.76
CA VAL A 38 -6.74 16.95 14.57
C VAL A 38 -7.25 17.33 15.96
N GLY A 39 -6.77 16.64 16.99
CA GLY A 39 -7.12 16.92 18.38
C GLY A 39 -6.99 18.42 18.68
N ALA A 40 -7.92 18.94 19.47
CA ALA A 40 -8.24 20.35 19.72
C ALA A 40 -7.12 21.24 20.32
N ALA A 41 -5.92 21.21 19.78
CA ALA A 41 -4.77 21.96 20.26
C ALA A 41 -3.86 22.39 19.10
N ALA A 42 -4.37 23.25 18.23
CA ALA A 42 -3.52 24.12 17.42
C ALA A 42 -4.29 25.41 17.15
N ASP A 43 -3.73 26.53 17.63
CA ASP A 43 -4.28 27.88 17.52
C ASP A 43 -4.97 28.16 16.18
N ALA A 44 -6.15 28.75 16.27
CA ALA A 44 -7.06 29.03 15.16
C ALA A 44 -6.56 30.09 14.15
N ASP A 45 -5.30 30.50 14.21
CA ASP A 45 -4.82 31.75 13.59
C ASP A 45 -3.46 31.65 12.88
N ALA A 46 -2.93 30.44 12.64
CA ALA A 46 -1.74 30.26 11.81
C ALA A 46 -2.15 29.93 10.37
N ASP A 47 -1.62 30.67 9.39
CA ASP A 47 -1.88 30.59 7.94
C ASP A 47 -2.23 29.17 7.46
N ARG A 48 -3.52 29.00 7.14
CA ARG A 48 -4.09 27.80 6.52
C ARG A 48 -4.01 27.83 4.99
N GLU A 49 -3.32 28.82 4.43
CA GLU A 49 -3.21 28.96 2.98
C GLU A 49 -2.30 27.87 2.42
N LEU A 50 -2.88 27.05 1.54
CA LEU A 50 -2.13 26.08 0.77
C LEU A 50 -1.54 26.76 -0.45
N THR A 51 -0.29 26.45 -0.77
CA THR A 51 0.37 26.93 -1.98
C THR A 51 0.93 25.76 -2.78
N ILE A 52 0.93 25.91 -4.11
CA ILE A 52 1.54 24.96 -5.04
C ILE A 52 2.67 25.67 -5.77
N GLU A 53 3.86 25.08 -5.71
CA GLU A 53 5.08 25.57 -6.34
C GLU A 53 5.52 24.59 -7.44
N ASP A 54 5.66 25.06 -8.67
CA ASP A 54 6.26 24.28 -9.76
C ASP A 54 7.79 24.35 -9.64
N CYS A 55 8.43 23.22 -9.38
CA CYS A 55 9.87 23.12 -9.16
C CYS A 55 10.61 22.41 -10.32
N GLY A 56 10.01 22.35 -11.52
CA GLY A 56 10.66 21.72 -12.69
C GLY A 56 10.40 20.22 -12.77
N ASP A 57 11.14 19.37 -12.09
CA ASP A 57 10.92 17.91 -12.18
C ASP A 57 9.88 17.38 -11.17
N TYR A 58 9.44 18.25 -10.25
CA TYR A 58 8.45 17.95 -9.24
C TYR A 58 7.58 19.18 -8.94
N VAL A 59 6.45 18.94 -8.27
CA VAL A 59 5.58 19.99 -7.72
C VAL A 59 5.62 19.90 -6.21
N ALA A 60 5.67 21.04 -5.52
CA ALA A 60 5.59 21.09 -4.08
C ALA A 60 4.29 21.72 -3.60
N VAL A 61 3.63 21.06 -2.64
CA VAL A 61 2.47 21.59 -1.93
C VAL A 61 2.93 22.02 -0.54
N ARG A 62 2.71 23.27 -0.16
CA ARG A 62 3.07 23.80 1.17
C ARG A 62 1.80 24.19 1.93
N GLY A 63 1.74 23.84 3.20
CA GLY A 63 0.82 24.40 4.18
C GLY A 63 1.60 25.06 5.32
N GLY A 64 0.90 25.51 6.36
CA GLY A 64 1.50 26.31 7.44
C GLY A 64 2.68 25.63 8.15
N ASP A 65 2.61 24.32 8.37
CA ASP A 65 3.63 23.52 9.08
C ASP A 65 4.04 22.25 8.33
N PHE A 66 3.85 22.18 7.01
CA PHE A 66 4.29 21.04 6.22
C PHE A 66 4.61 21.39 4.76
N LYS A 67 5.43 20.55 4.13
CA LYS A 67 5.70 20.56 2.68
C LYS A 67 5.68 19.13 2.14
N LEU A 68 4.93 18.92 1.07
CA LEU A 68 4.86 17.67 0.30
C LEU A 68 5.49 17.91 -1.07
N ALA A 69 6.26 16.95 -1.59
CA ALA A 69 6.82 17.03 -2.94
C ALA A 69 6.37 15.83 -3.77
N PHE A 70 5.93 16.09 -4.99
CA PHE A 70 5.39 15.11 -5.93
C PHE A 70 6.23 15.11 -7.19
N ASP A 71 6.91 13.99 -7.47
CA ASP A 71 7.66 13.83 -8.71
C ASP A 71 6.70 13.73 -9.91
N ARG A 72 6.99 14.50 -10.96
CA ARG A 72 6.24 14.45 -12.23
C ARG A 72 7.04 13.87 -13.38
N SER A 73 8.29 13.45 -13.13
CA SER A 73 9.25 13.12 -14.18
C SER A 73 9.60 11.62 -14.31
N ARG A 74 9.69 10.87 -13.21
CA ARG A 74 10.41 9.58 -13.22
C ARG A 74 9.68 8.44 -12.52
N LEU A 75 9.36 8.61 -11.25
CA LEU A 75 8.75 7.62 -10.36
C LEU A 75 7.26 7.88 -10.17
N GLY A 76 6.87 9.16 -10.20
CA GLY A 76 5.51 9.61 -10.01
C GLY A 76 5.09 9.58 -8.56
N GLY A 77 4.36 10.62 -8.16
CA GLY A 77 3.72 10.70 -6.85
C GLY A 77 4.64 11.21 -5.74
N LEU A 78 4.22 10.98 -4.51
CA LEU A 78 4.83 11.58 -3.33
C LEU A 78 6.26 11.07 -3.13
N ILE A 79 7.24 11.96 -3.14
CA ILE A 79 8.66 11.65 -2.93
C ILE A 79 9.21 12.19 -1.61
N SER A 80 8.52 13.16 -1.00
CA SER A 80 8.92 13.74 0.28
C SER A 80 7.72 14.30 1.04
N TRP A 81 7.74 14.14 2.36
CA TRP A 81 6.78 14.76 3.28
C TRP A 81 7.53 15.31 4.49
N VAL A 82 7.69 16.62 4.57
CA VAL A 82 8.35 17.27 5.70
C VAL A 82 7.30 17.94 6.59
N ALA A 83 7.24 17.57 7.86
CA ALA A 83 6.61 18.40 8.88
C ALA A 83 7.62 19.49 9.29
N ILE A 84 7.19 20.75 9.34
CA ILE A 84 7.98 21.93 9.70
C ILE A 84 7.56 22.33 11.12
N PRO A 85 8.33 22.01 12.16
CA PRO A 85 7.97 22.40 13.53
C PRO A 85 7.93 23.92 13.67
N ARG A 86 6.87 24.47 14.28
CA ARG A 86 6.68 25.91 14.51
C ARG A 86 7.83 26.59 15.28
N SER A 87 8.67 25.84 15.99
CA SER A 87 9.80 26.36 16.77
C SER A 87 11.05 26.73 15.97
N HIS A 88 11.10 26.43 14.66
CA HIS A 88 12.23 26.79 13.81
C HIS A 88 11.76 27.65 12.63
N GLN A 89 11.72 28.97 12.83
CA GLN A 89 11.45 29.98 11.79
C GLN A 89 12.66 30.24 10.86
N GLU A 90 13.75 29.47 10.97
CA GLU A 90 14.97 29.62 10.17
C GLU A 90 14.91 28.97 8.76
N TRP A 91 13.77 28.38 8.36
CA TRP A 91 13.61 27.60 7.12
C TRP A 91 13.24 28.46 5.90
N GLY A 92 13.61 29.74 5.93
CA GLY A 92 13.25 30.77 4.96
C GLY A 92 13.92 30.66 3.58
N ASP A 93 14.89 29.75 3.41
CA ASP A 93 15.54 29.53 2.12
C ASP A 93 15.74 28.03 1.85
N LEU A 94 14.70 27.37 1.33
CA LEU A 94 14.75 25.99 0.84
C LEU A 94 14.81 25.92 -0.70
N THR A 95 15.44 26.92 -1.33
CA THR A 95 15.96 26.75 -2.69
C THR A 95 17.13 25.75 -2.73
N ARG A 96 17.56 25.23 -1.55
CA ARG A 96 18.58 24.20 -1.36
C ARG A 96 18.08 23.04 -0.49
N LYS A 97 18.71 21.89 -0.71
CA LYS A 97 18.50 20.63 0.01
C LYS A 97 18.68 20.81 1.54
N PRO A 98 17.66 20.53 2.38
CA PRO A 98 17.77 20.64 3.84
C PRO A 98 18.66 19.54 4.45
N SER A 99 19.04 19.68 5.72
CA SER A 99 19.94 18.80 6.46
C SER A 99 19.23 17.69 7.27
N ARG A 100 20.00 16.62 7.52
CA ARG A 100 19.62 15.24 7.88
C ARG A 100 18.75 14.95 9.10
N GLU A 101 18.52 15.90 10.00
CA GLU A 101 18.12 15.52 11.37
C GLU A 101 16.60 15.51 11.66
N LEU A 102 15.75 16.18 10.88
CA LEU A 102 14.34 16.37 11.27
C LEU A 102 13.29 16.32 10.13
N ALA A 103 13.69 16.05 8.90
CA ALA A 103 12.76 15.71 7.84
C ALA A 103 12.41 14.20 7.92
N ILE A 104 11.24 13.79 7.41
CA ILE A 104 11.12 12.47 6.76
C ILE A 104 12.02 12.59 5.52
N GLU A 105 13.32 12.59 5.74
CA GLU A 105 14.33 13.01 4.79
C GLU A 105 14.48 11.87 3.80
N TYR A 106 13.84 12.04 2.65
CA TYR A 106 13.79 11.09 1.55
C TYR A 106 13.09 9.80 1.96
N ILE A 107 11.92 9.57 1.39
CA ILE A 107 11.50 8.20 1.14
C ILE A 107 12.67 7.58 0.37
N TRP A 108 13.47 6.75 1.02
CA TRP A 108 14.68 6.16 0.44
C TRP A 108 14.29 5.59 -0.94
N ASP A 109 15.12 5.80 -1.96
CA ASP A 109 14.84 5.49 -3.37
C ASP A 109 13.63 6.19 -4.06
N GLY A 110 12.97 7.15 -3.41
CA GLY A 110 11.95 8.00 -4.03
C GLY A 110 10.56 7.37 -4.18
N HIS A 111 10.16 6.45 -3.30
CA HIS A 111 8.90 5.70 -3.46
C HIS A 111 7.91 5.94 -2.32
N GLY A 112 7.17 7.04 -2.37
CA GLY A 112 5.90 7.12 -1.63
C GLY A 112 4.90 6.07 -2.07
N PRO A 113 3.63 6.17 -1.64
CA PRO A 113 2.63 5.15 -1.91
C PRO A 113 2.55 4.82 -3.41
N SER A 114 3.01 3.62 -3.76
CA SER A 114 3.08 3.16 -5.15
C SER A 114 2.44 1.79 -5.29
N VAL A 115 1.69 1.56 -6.37
CA VAL A 115 1.05 0.26 -6.59
C VAL A 115 2.08 -0.85 -6.67
N CYS A 116 1.80 -1.96 -6.00
CA CYS A 116 2.58 -3.17 -6.07
C CYS A 116 1.66 -4.38 -6.28
N PHE A 117 1.98 -5.15 -7.32
CA PHE A 117 1.23 -6.34 -7.71
C PHE A 117 1.91 -7.64 -7.29
N VAL A 118 3.13 -7.57 -6.76
CA VAL A 118 3.97 -8.73 -6.46
C VAL A 118 4.26 -8.88 -4.97
N ARG A 119 4.54 -10.13 -4.56
CA ARG A 119 5.11 -10.48 -3.25
C ARG A 119 6.31 -11.40 -3.45
N ALA A 120 7.17 -11.50 -2.45
CA ALA A 120 8.19 -12.56 -2.43
C ALA A 120 7.48 -13.93 -2.43
N PRO A 121 7.80 -14.84 -3.38
CA PRO A 121 7.11 -16.13 -3.46
C PRO A 121 7.27 -16.95 -2.16
N THR A 122 6.16 -17.50 -1.67
CA THR A 122 6.17 -18.53 -0.62
C THR A 122 6.52 -19.90 -1.21
N ASP A 123 6.77 -20.91 -0.37
CA ASP A 123 7.02 -22.27 -0.86
C ASP A 123 5.81 -22.87 -1.61
N ASN A 124 4.60 -22.49 -1.19
CA ASN A 124 3.37 -22.82 -1.92
C ASN A 124 3.34 -22.17 -3.31
N ASP A 125 3.78 -20.91 -3.42
CA ASP A 125 3.85 -20.20 -4.71
C ASP A 125 4.90 -20.81 -5.64
N ARG A 126 6.01 -21.32 -5.06
CA ARG A 126 7.08 -22.03 -5.79
C ARG A 126 6.67 -23.44 -6.23
N GLY A 127 5.62 -24.01 -5.64
CA GLY A 127 5.04 -25.30 -6.03
C GLY A 127 5.39 -26.48 -5.12
N GLY A 128 5.74 -26.24 -3.85
CA GLY A 128 5.73 -27.24 -2.77
C GLY A 128 6.67 -28.45 -2.89
N ALA A 129 7.33 -28.65 -4.02
CA ALA A 129 8.30 -29.71 -4.23
C ALA A 129 9.65 -29.07 -4.57
N THR A 130 10.51 -28.92 -3.55
CA THR A 130 11.95 -28.97 -3.82
C THR A 130 12.25 -30.29 -4.54
N ALA A 131 13.30 -30.32 -5.36
CA ALA A 131 13.69 -31.54 -6.08
C ALA A 131 13.84 -32.78 -5.16
N GLY A 132 14.08 -32.58 -3.85
CA GLY A 132 14.10 -33.62 -2.82
C GLY A 132 12.72 -34.10 -2.35
N GLY A 133 11.72 -33.24 -2.23
CA GLY A 133 10.37 -33.64 -1.77
C GLY A 133 9.63 -34.55 -2.76
N ALA A 134 9.89 -34.38 -4.06
CA ALA A 134 9.38 -35.29 -5.08
C ALA A 134 10.02 -36.70 -5.00
N LEU A 135 11.29 -36.78 -4.56
CA LEU A 135 11.99 -38.04 -4.32
C LEU A 135 11.50 -38.73 -3.04
N ASP A 136 11.15 -37.98 -2.01
CA ASP A 136 10.57 -38.52 -0.76
C ASP A 136 9.13 -39.00 -0.93
N ILE A 137 8.31 -38.29 -1.70
CA ILE A 137 6.97 -38.77 -2.06
C ILE A 137 7.10 -40.02 -2.95
N ALA A 138 8.08 -40.03 -3.86
CA ALA A 138 8.35 -41.18 -4.70
C ALA A 138 8.81 -42.41 -3.90
N SER A 139 9.69 -42.24 -2.92
CA SER A 139 10.18 -43.32 -2.06
C SER A 139 9.08 -43.88 -1.15
N GLN A 140 8.22 -43.02 -0.59
CA GLN A 140 7.08 -43.45 0.24
C GLN A 140 6.00 -44.19 -0.56
N VAL A 141 5.78 -43.81 -1.83
CA VAL A 141 4.82 -44.46 -2.74
C VAL A 141 5.36 -45.80 -3.28
N LEU A 142 6.67 -45.88 -3.56
CA LEU A 142 7.36 -47.12 -3.91
C LEU A 142 7.32 -48.15 -2.78
N ALA A 143 7.57 -47.72 -1.54
CA ALA A 143 7.56 -48.59 -0.36
C ALA A 143 6.17 -49.18 -0.04
N ARG A 144 5.08 -48.54 -0.49
CA ARG A 144 3.68 -48.96 -0.27
C ARG A 144 3.04 -49.72 -1.44
N GLY A 145 3.81 -50.06 -2.48
CA GLY A 145 3.31 -50.84 -3.62
C GLY A 145 2.27 -50.13 -4.49
N LEU A 146 2.17 -48.79 -4.40
CA LEU A 146 1.21 -47.97 -5.14
C LEU A 146 1.82 -47.43 -6.45
N GLY A 147 2.40 -48.31 -7.26
CA GLY A 147 3.15 -47.95 -8.48
C GLY A 147 2.37 -47.09 -9.50
N ASN A 148 1.04 -47.16 -9.49
CA ASN A 148 0.19 -46.34 -10.37
C ASN A 148 0.11 -44.86 -9.94
N ILE A 149 0.35 -44.53 -8.67
CA ILE A 149 0.42 -43.15 -8.18
C ILE A 149 1.80 -42.53 -8.50
N LEU A 150 2.85 -43.36 -8.52
CA LEU A 150 4.20 -42.92 -8.87
C LEU A 150 4.25 -42.36 -10.30
N ARG A 151 3.51 -42.94 -11.25
CA ARG A 151 3.44 -42.45 -12.64
C ARG A 151 2.85 -41.05 -12.76
N ILE A 152 1.99 -40.64 -11.81
CA ILE A 152 1.44 -39.28 -11.72
C ILE A 152 2.48 -38.33 -11.12
N ALA A 153 3.34 -38.81 -10.22
CA ALA A 153 4.39 -38.03 -9.57
C ALA A 153 5.71 -37.91 -10.37
N THR A 154 6.06 -38.91 -11.20
CA THR A 154 7.38 -39.02 -11.85
C THR A 154 7.36 -38.93 -13.38
N HIS A 155 6.19 -38.84 -14.03
CA HIS A 155 6.16 -38.39 -15.42
C HIS A 155 6.62 -36.93 -15.49
N LYS A 156 7.88 -36.74 -15.91
CA LYS A 156 8.38 -35.52 -16.55
C LYS A 156 8.13 -35.67 -18.06
N PRO A 157 6.98 -35.24 -18.60
CA PRO A 157 6.87 -35.04 -20.03
C PRO A 157 7.81 -33.88 -20.44
N PRO A 158 8.32 -33.86 -21.68
CA PRO A 158 9.01 -32.68 -22.21
C PRO A 158 8.00 -31.53 -22.25
N GLY A 159 8.32 -30.39 -21.63
CA GLY A 159 7.42 -29.21 -21.57
C GLY A 159 7.03 -28.71 -20.17
N ARG A 160 7.89 -28.84 -19.15
CA ARG A 160 7.69 -28.25 -17.80
C ARG A 160 7.89 -26.72 -17.76
N GLU A 161 7.15 -25.98 -18.57
CA GLU A 161 6.85 -24.57 -18.31
C GLU A 161 5.44 -24.48 -17.70
N GLY A 162 5.30 -23.91 -16.48
CA GLY A 162 4.03 -23.26 -16.09
C GLY A 162 3.03 -23.96 -15.15
N ILE A 163 3.45 -24.60 -14.06
CA ILE A 163 2.50 -25.06 -13.02
C ILE A 163 2.50 -24.18 -11.75
N SER A 164 3.65 -23.71 -11.27
CA SER A 164 3.69 -22.90 -10.03
C SER A 164 3.21 -21.46 -10.26
N TYR A 165 2.67 -20.81 -9.22
CA TYR A 165 2.28 -19.40 -9.31
C TYR A 165 3.51 -18.51 -9.60
N ALA A 166 4.64 -18.78 -8.94
CA ALA A 166 5.89 -18.05 -9.15
C ALA A 166 6.35 -18.08 -10.61
N SER A 167 6.35 -19.26 -11.25
CA SER A 167 6.73 -19.39 -12.66
C SER A 167 5.77 -18.64 -13.60
N ARG A 168 4.46 -18.63 -13.28
CA ARG A 168 3.48 -17.87 -14.05
C ARG A 168 3.68 -16.36 -13.92
N TRP A 169 4.00 -15.87 -12.72
CA TRP A 169 4.29 -14.45 -12.48
C TRP A 169 5.57 -13.99 -13.19
N GLU A 170 6.60 -14.83 -13.21
CA GLU A 170 7.85 -14.60 -13.93
C GLU A 170 7.61 -14.59 -15.44
N LYS A 171 6.85 -15.56 -15.98
CA LYS A 171 6.47 -15.59 -17.40
C LYS A 171 5.63 -14.38 -17.82
N ALA A 172 4.78 -13.91 -16.92
CA ALA A 172 4.01 -12.67 -17.08
C ALA A 172 4.84 -11.40 -16.78
N LYS A 173 6.12 -11.54 -16.41
CA LYS A 173 7.04 -10.43 -16.12
C LYS A 173 6.51 -9.42 -15.09
N LEU A 174 5.75 -9.90 -14.10
CA LEU A 174 5.15 -9.03 -13.08
C LEU A 174 6.20 -8.35 -12.18
N PHE A 175 7.43 -8.86 -12.15
CA PHE A 175 8.56 -8.27 -11.42
C PHE A 175 9.32 -7.20 -12.22
N GLU A 176 9.05 -7.07 -13.52
CA GLU A 176 9.74 -6.17 -14.46
C GLU A 176 8.78 -5.07 -14.99
N LEU A 177 7.78 -4.70 -14.19
CA LEU A 177 6.78 -3.72 -14.58
C LEU A 177 7.37 -2.31 -14.61
N HIS A 178 7.30 -1.67 -15.77
CA HIS A 178 7.59 -0.25 -15.96
C HIS A 178 6.34 0.57 -15.71
N LYS A 179 6.47 1.69 -14.98
CA LYS A 179 5.34 2.52 -14.50
C LYS A 179 5.48 3.99 -14.94
N PRO A 180 5.48 4.26 -16.25
CA PRO A 180 5.62 5.63 -16.75
C PRO A 180 4.40 6.46 -16.34
N ILE A 181 4.65 7.72 -15.99
CA ILE A 181 3.60 8.72 -15.80
C ILE A 181 3.16 9.20 -17.18
N VAL A 182 1.85 9.29 -17.39
CA VAL A 182 1.26 9.71 -18.67
C VAL A 182 0.55 11.06 -18.56
N HIS A 183 0.01 11.34 -17.37
CA HIS A 183 -0.62 12.61 -17.06
C HIS A 183 -0.24 13.00 -15.64
N PHE A 184 -0.06 14.30 -15.42
CA PHE A 184 0.18 14.89 -14.11
C PHE A 184 -0.52 16.25 -14.08
N ASP A 185 -1.26 16.50 -13.02
CA ASP A 185 -1.92 17.78 -12.77
C ASP A 185 -1.87 18.11 -11.28
N ALA A 186 -1.74 19.39 -10.96
CA ALA A 186 -1.75 19.88 -9.60
C ALA A 186 -2.40 21.27 -9.55
N HIS A 187 -3.41 21.42 -8.70
CA HIS A 187 -4.15 22.67 -8.59
C HIS A 187 -4.74 22.84 -7.19
N ILE A 188 -5.10 24.08 -6.86
CA ILE A 188 -5.82 24.41 -5.64
C ILE A 188 -7.31 24.45 -5.96
N ARG A 189 -8.13 23.86 -5.09
CA ARG A 189 -9.57 23.83 -5.24
C ARG A 189 -10.26 24.16 -3.93
N THR A 190 -11.38 24.87 -4.01
CA THR A 190 -12.28 25.06 -2.87
C THR A 190 -13.35 23.96 -2.88
N LEU A 191 -13.47 23.26 -1.76
CA LEU A 191 -14.50 22.26 -1.50
C LEU A 191 -15.46 22.78 -0.41
N GLU A 192 -16.64 22.20 -0.33
CA GLU A 192 -17.53 22.39 0.82
C GLU A 192 -17.02 21.54 1.98
N ASP A 193 -16.90 22.12 3.17
CA ASP A 193 -16.50 21.41 4.39
C ASP A 193 -17.65 20.51 4.85
N PRO A 194 -17.50 19.18 4.77
CA PRO A 194 -18.58 18.25 5.08
C PRO A 194 -18.88 18.14 6.59
N ILE A 195 -18.02 18.70 7.46
CA ILE A 195 -18.16 18.64 8.93
C ILE A 195 -18.60 19.98 9.49
N ALA A 196 -17.86 21.06 9.19
CA ALA A 196 -18.09 22.35 9.82
C ALA A 196 -19.22 23.16 9.15
N GLY A 197 -19.59 22.81 7.90
CA GLY A 197 -20.43 23.64 7.06
C GLY A 197 -19.69 24.92 6.66
N GLY A 198 -19.31 25.06 5.39
CA GLY A 198 -18.49 26.18 4.92
C GLY A 198 -17.64 25.79 3.72
N SER A 199 -16.70 26.66 3.32
CA SER A 199 -15.72 26.35 2.28
C SER A 199 -14.35 26.05 2.87
N MET A 200 -13.65 25.08 2.29
CA MET A 200 -12.28 24.72 2.62
C MET A 200 -11.44 24.65 1.35
N THR A 201 -10.29 25.28 1.38
CA THR A 201 -9.31 25.18 0.30
C THR A 201 -8.44 23.94 0.49
N VAL A 202 -8.34 23.11 -0.54
CA VAL A 202 -7.47 21.93 -0.60
C VAL A 202 -6.53 22.06 -1.79
N ALA A 203 -5.40 21.37 -1.74
CA ALA A 203 -4.57 21.12 -2.91
C ALA A 203 -4.86 19.72 -3.45
N GLU A 204 -5.13 19.62 -4.75
CA GLU A 204 -5.31 18.36 -5.44
C GLU A 204 -4.08 18.09 -6.31
N VAL A 205 -3.51 16.90 -6.20
CA VAL A 205 -2.43 16.42 -7.08
C VAL A 205 -2.86 15.09 -7.66
N SER A 206 -2.92 14.99 -8.98
CA SER A 206 -3.34 13.78 -9.68
C SER A 206 -2.35 13.38 -10.75
N PHE A 207 -2.21 12.07 -10.94
CA PHE A 207 -1.42 11.53 -12.04
C PHE A 207 -1.89 10.13 -12.42
N SER A 208 -1.64 9.77 -13.67
CA SER A 208 -2.00 8.45 -14.21
C SER A 208 -0.75 7.73 -14.72
N GLN A 209 -0.75 6.41 -14.55
CA GLN A 209 0.29 5.50 -15.02
C GLN A 209 -0.28 4.43 -15.94
N THR A 210 0.47 4.12 -16.98
CA THR A 210 0.17 3.03 -17.92
C THR A 210 1.25 1.97 -17.78
N ILE A 211 0.97 0.95 -16.97
CA ILE A 211 1.95 -0.01 -16.47
C ILE A 211 2.02 -1.23 -17.37
N ALA A 212 3.21 -1.57 -17.86
CA ALA A 212 3.45 -2.71 -18.75
C ALA A 212 4.73 -3.45 -18.33
N PRO A 213 4.89 -4.74 -18.66
CA PRO A 213 6.18 -5.40 -18.54
C PRO A 213 7.15 -4.85 -19.59
N ASN A 214 8.32 -4.35 -19.17
CA ASN A 214 9.27 -3.65 -20.04
C ASN A 214 8.65 -2.42 -20.77
N HIS A 215 9.27 -1.95 -21.84
CA HIS A 215 8.73 -0.94 -22.76
C HIS A 215 7.69 -1.52 -23.74
N ALA A 216 6.90 -2.52 -23.32
CA ALA A 216 5.88 -3.12 -24.17
C ALA A 216 4.78 -2.09 -24.51
N VAL A 217 4.27 -2.18 -25.74
CA VAL A 217 3.27 -1.24 -26.27
C VAL A 217 1.91 -1.42 -25.59
N ASP A 218 1.56 -2.65 -25.21
CA ASP A 218 0.28 -2.96 -24.58
C ASP A 218 0.38 -2.94 -23.05
N PRO A 219 -0.34 -2.02 -22.37
CA PRO A 219 -0.32 -1.99 -20.91
C PRO A 219 -1.09 -3.13 -20.27
N TYR A 220 -0.61 -3.50 -19.10
CA TYR A 220 -1.28 -4.41 -18.19
C TYR A 220 -2.27 -3.69 -17.30
N PHE A 221 -1.87 -2.53 -16.77
CA PHE A 221 -2.67 -1.75 -15.86
C PHE A 221 -2.73 -0.28 -16.27
N GLU A 222 -3.89 0.32 -16.07
CA GLU A 222 -4.10 1.76 -16.03
C GLU A 222 -4.35 2.12 -14.57
N VAL A 223 -3.56 3.05 -14.03
CA VAL A 223 -3.61 3.40 -12.62
C VAL A 223 -3.73 4.89 -12.45
N ASP A 224 -4.79 5.33 -11.76
CA ASP A 224 -5.03 6.73 -11.45
C ASP A 224 -4.80 6.99 -9.96
N TYR A 225 -3.98 7.99 -9.66
CA TYR A 225 -3.77 8.49 -8.30
C TYR A 225 -4.37 9.87 -8.16
N HIS A 226 -5.04 10.09 -7.04
CA HIS A 226 -5.62 11.38 -6.68
C HIS A 226 -5.34 11.68 -5.21
N TYR A 227 -4.47 12.65 -4.98
CA TYR A 227 -4.13 13.15 -3.66
C TYR A 227 -4.96 14.41 -3.37
N THR A 228 -5.67 14.41 -2.24
CA THR A 228 -6.31 15.61 -1.69
C THR A 228 -5.58 15.97 -0.41
N ILE A 229 -4.93 17.13 -0.40
CA ILE A 229 -4.13 17.64 0.69
C ILE A 229 -4.92 18.75 1.39
N PHE A 230 -5.12 18.58 2.70
CA PHE A 230 -5.86 19.53 3.52
C PHE A 230 -4.92 20.54 4.20
N PRO A 231 -5.41 21.73 4.57
CA PRO A 231 -4.64 22.72 5.33
C PRO A 231 -4.10 22.20 6.67
N THR A 232 -4.68 21.13 7.19
CA THR A 232 -4.24 20.45 8.43
C THR A 232 -3.01 19.56 8.23
N GLY A 233 -2.54 19.37 7.00
CA GLY A 233 -1.48 18.41 6.65
C GLY A 233 -1.99 16.98 6.46
N ALA A 234 -3.29 16.74 6.64
CA ALA A 234 -3.88 15.48 6.27
C ALA A 234 -3.85 15.27 4.75
N VAL A 235 -3.69 14.01 4.34
CA VAL A 235 -3.65 13.63 2.93
C VAL A 235 -4.59 12.45 2.71
N HIS A 236 -5.52 12.61 1.79
CA HIS A 236 -6.32 11.51 1.27
C HIS A 236 -5.77 11.06 -0.08
N LEU A 237 -5.54 9.75 -0.20
CA LEU A 237 -5.06 9.14 -1.42
C LEU A 237 -6.12 8.20 -2.01
N GLY A 238 -6.73 8.63 -3.11
CA GLY A 238 -7.48 7.76 -4.00
C GLY A 238 -6.53 7.06 -4.99
N CYS A 239 -6.62 5.73 -5.08
CA CYS A 239 -5.88 4.95 -6.07
C CYS A 239 -6.84 4.01 -6.78
N ARG A 240 -7.01 4.19 -8.09
CA ARG A 240 -7.83 3.31 -8.94
C ARG A 240 -6.92 2.48 -9.81
N VAL A 241 -7.10 1.17 -9.80
CA VAL A 241 -6.34 0.23 -10.64
C VAL A 241 -7.31 -0.46 -11.58
N CYS A 242 -7.08 -0.33 -12.88
CA CYS A 242 -7.83 -0.98 -13.94
C CYS A 242 -6.91 -1.96 -14.67
N VAL A 243 -7.35 -3.21 -14.86
CA VAL A 243 -6.65 -4.18 -15.71
C VAL A 243 -7.19 -4.03 -17.13
N THR A 244 -6.30 -3.96 -18.12
CA THR A 244 -6.74 -3.83 -19.51
C THR A 244 -7.39 -5.13 -20.00
N PRO A 245 -8.34 -5.09 -20.95
CA PRO A 245 -8.99 -6.30 -21.46
C PRO A 245 -8.00 -7.34 -22.01
N LYS A 246 -6.94 -6.89 -22.68
CA LYS A 246 -5.89 -7.75 -23.24
C LYS A 246 -5.10 -8.44 -22.12
N ALA A 247 -4.75 -7.71 -21.08
CA ALA A 247 -4.03 -8.25 -19.94
C ALA A 247 -4.89 -9.22 -19.13
N ALA A 248 -6.17 -8.91 -18.92
CA ALA A 248 -7.11 -9.78 -18.21
C ALA A 248 -7.24 -11.18 -18.84
N ALA A 249 -7.05 -11.30 -20.16
CA ALA A 249 -7.10 -12.58 -20.87
C ALA A 249 -5.85 -13.47 -20.66
N ILE A 250 -4.70 -12.89 -20.29
CA ILE A 250 -3.40 -13.59 -20.25
C ILE A 250 -2.75 -13.59 -18.86
N MET A 251 -3.17 -12.69 -17.98
CA MET A 251 -2.51 -12.47 -16.71
C MET A 251 -2.87 -13.56 -15.69
N PRO A 252 -1.88 -14.16 -15.00
CA PRO A 252 -2.18 -15.08 -13.91
C PRO A 252 -2.83 -14.34 -12.72
N PRO A 253 -3.48 -15.05 -11.79
CA PRO A 253 -3.95 -14.45 -10.56
C PRO A 253 -2.84 -13.67 -9.85
N LEU A 254 -3.14 -12.42 -9.51
CA LEU A 254 -2.17 -11.53 -8.89
C LEU A 254 -1.87 -11.96 -7.44
N PRO A 255 -0.59 -11.96 -7.03
CA PRO A 255 -0.23 -12.24 -5.64
C PRO A 255 -0.82 -11.24 -4.64
N ARG A 256 -0.88 -9.97 -5.03
CA ARG A 256 -1.50 -8.89 -4.26
C ARG A 256 -1.91 -7.73 -5.16
N VAL A 257 -2.76 -6.85 -4.63
CA VAL A 257 -3.00 -5.51 -5.16
C VAL A 257 -3.01 -4.58 -3.96
N GLY A 258 -2.11 -3.60 -3.95
CA GLY A 258 -2.02 -2.64 -2.85
C GLY A 258 -0.94 -1.60 -3.08
N LEU A 259 -0.82 -0.67 -2.14
CA LEU A 259 0.22 0.34 -2.14
C LEU A 259 1.39 -0.10 -1.27
N HIS A 260 2.60 0.26 -1.69
CA HIS A 260 3.84 0.06 -0.97
C HIS A 260 4.55 1.39 -0.84
N MET A 261 5.06 1.68 0.35
CA MET A 261 5.88 2.86 0.65
C MET A 261 6.95 2.46 1.66
N MET A 262 8.10 3.12 1.61
CA MET A 262 9.13 2.98 2.62
C MET A 262 8.99 4.08 3.67
N MET A 263 9.14 3.69 4.94
CA MET A 263 9.09 4.61 6.07
C MET A 263 10.49 4.84 6.66
N PRO A 264 10.77 6.00 7.26
CA PRO A 264 12.05 6.24 7.93
C PRO A 264 12.31 5.20 9.03
N PRO A 265 13.56 4.80 9.25
CA PRO A 265 13.92 3.75 10.22
C PRO A 265 13.64 4.13 11.68
N THR A 266 13.32 5.40 11.95
CA THR A 266 12.90 5.89 13.27
C THR A 266 11.51 5.39 13.67
N PHE A 267 10.66 4.99 12.71
CA PHE A 267 9.34 4.42 12.98
C PHE A 267 9.45 2.93 13.32
N ARG A 268 9.72 2.63 14.60
CA ARG A 268 9.97 1.24 15.06
C ARG A 268 8.78 0.57 15.76
N GLN A 269 7.71 1.31 16.05
CA GLN A 269 6.57 0.84 16.83
C GLN A 269 5.32 0.81 15.95
N LEU A 270 4.53 -0.25 16.07
CA LEU A 270 3.29 -0.43 15.33
C LEU A 270 2.13 -0.56 16.31
N VAL A 271 1.03 0.11 16.01
CA VAL A 271 -0.27 -0.10 16.66
C VAL A 271 -1.30 -0.24 15.56
N TRP A 272 -2.08 -1.32 15.57
CA TRP A 272 -3.10 -1.54 14.56
C TRP A 272 -4.40 -2.06 15.17
N LYS A 273 -5.51 -1.62 14.59
CA LYS A 273 -6.84 -2.18 14.82
C LYS A 273 -7.14 -3.15 13.67
N GLY A 274 -7.24 -4.43 13.97
CA GLY A 274 -7.41 -5.47 12.95
C GLY A 274 -7.13 -6.85 13.52
N ARG A 275 -6.74 -7.80 12.66
CA ARG A 275 -6.42 -9.17 13.09
C ARG A 275 -5.00 -9.27 13.65
N GLY A 276 -4.83 -10.03 14.73
CA GLY A 276 -3.54 -10.25 15.37
C GLY A 276 -3.59 -11.25 16.53
N PRO A 277 -2.52 -11.36 17.32
CA PRO A 277 -1.28 -10.57 17.22
C PRO A 277 -0.33 -11.06 16.10
N HIS A 278 -0.43 -12.32 15.70
CA HIS A 278 0.47 -12.93 14.70
C HIS A 278 0.02 -12.74 13.25
N GLU A 279 0.97 -13.00 12.35
CA GLU A 279 0.77 -12.97 10.90
C GLU A 279 -0.38 -13.90 10.46
N ASN A 280 -1.28 -13.36 9.63
CA ASN A 280 -2.41 -14.08 9.06
C ASN A 280 -2.62 -13.73 7.58
N TYR A 281 -3.20 -14.66 6.83
CA TYR A 281 -3.56 -14.52 5.41
C TYR A 281 -5.06 -14.72 5.24
N SER A 282 -5.61 -14.34 4.08
CA SER A 282 -7.05 -14.43 3.78
C SER A 282 -7.62 -15.84 3.98
N ASP A 283 -6.82 -16.86 3.69
CA ASP A 283 -7.08 -18.30 3.84
C ASP A 283 -6.57 -18.89 5.17
N ARG A 284 -5.80 -18.13 5.96
CA ARG A 284 -5.22 -18.54 7.26
C ARG A 284 -5.35 -17.43 8.31
N LYS A 285 -6.57 -17.21 8.82
CA LYS A 285 -6.89 -16.11 9.76
C LYS A 285 -7.74 -16.47 10.96
N SER A 286 -8.23 -17.71 11.07
CA SER A 286 -9.17 -18.11 12.13
C SER A 286 -8.59 -17.99 13.55
N SER A 287 -7.28 -18.15 13.71
CA SER A 287 -6.59 -17.97 14.99
C SER A 287 -6.22 -16.51 15.30
N ALA A 288 -6.34 -15.60 14.33
CA ALA A 288 -6.01 -14.19 14.49
C ALA A 288 -7.30 -13.37 14.68
N PHE A 289 -7.53 -12.92 15.90
CA PHE A 289 -8.76 -12.24 16.28
C PHE A 289 -8.71 -10.74 15.99
N GLU A 290 -9.87 -10.11 15.82
CA GLU A 290 -9.97 -8.67 15.67
C GLU A 290 -9.79 -7.96 17.02
N GLY A 291 -8.92 -6.96 17.08
CA GLY A 291 -8.59 -6.21 18.29
C GLY A 291 -7.66 -5.04 18.02
N VAL A 292 -7.16 -4.42 19.08
CA VAL A 292 -6.05 -3.45 19.01
C VAL A 292 -4.79 -4.15 19.48
N TYR A 293 -3.79 -4.20 18.62
CA TYR A 293 -2.52 -4.86 18.87
C TYR A 293 -1.37 -3.86 18.78
N ARG A 294 -0.26 -4.19 19.44
CA ARG A 294 0.97 -3.42 19.44
C ARG A 294 2.12 -4.37 19.18
N SER A 295 3.08 -3.95 18.36
CA SER A 295 4.31 -4.70 18.08
C SER A 295 5.45 -3.73 17.80
N THR A 296 6.66 -4.27 17.67
CA THR A 296 7.80 -3.57 17.09
C THR A 296 8.05 -4.04 15.67
N VAL A 297 8.86 -3.32 14.89
CA VAL A 297 9.25 -3.76 13.53
C VAL A 297 10.06 -5.07 13.54
N ASP A 298 10.74 -5.38 14.65
CA ASP A 298 11.58 -6.58 14.78
C ASP A 298 10.79 -7.85 15.15
N GLU A 299 9.53 -7.69 15.59
CA GLU A 299 8.62 -8.74 16.06
C GLU A 299 7.47 -9.00 15.06
#